data_AF-A0A2V1E7H9-F1
#
_entry.id   AF-A0A2V1E7H9-F1
#
_cell.length_a   1.000
_cell.length_b   1.000
_cell.length_c   1.000
_cell.angle_alpha   90.00
_cell.angle_beta   90.00
_cell.angle_gamma   90.00
#
_symmetry.space_group_name_H-M   'P 1'
#
loop_
_entity.id
_entity.type
_entity.pdbx_description
1 polymer ?
#
loop_
_entity_poly.entity_id
_entity_poly.type
_entity_poly.pdbx_seq_one_letter_code
_entity_poly.pdbx_strand_id
1 'polypeptide(L)'
;DPAREIPAVPKTDQSDHPSNNAVPIYGPYQGFFKNMEQAKTFREQVRIDPKQALDLERVMTHGQEYWVRRIYAAMIDTSTILDSDKSIHVTRFTEPGKAVWHPQDLEAAAWNVLEQCILVHTRGWNRAHALHQDIKRGNKKDVGPHIEARLEKICEVIRGHKACVDDVLRAAVELELLADNPVARGSTKDSNNTGNKSRAKALGKGRILLKMEAEAEAEAEAEAEQAEAEAEADD
;
A
#
# COMPACT_ATOMS: atom_id res chain seq x y z
N ASP A 1 7.26 9.76 59.38
CA ASP A 1 8.05 10.06 58.19
C ASP A 1 7.21 10.94 57.27
N PRO A 2 7.68 12.15 56.93
CA PRO A 2 6.85 13.26 56.48
C PRO A 2 6.50 13.17 54.99
N ALA A 3 5.47 13.92 54.63
CA ALA A 3 4.97 14.16 53.29
C ALA A 3 6.11 14.37 52.28
N ARG A 4 6.15 13.51 51.24
CA ARG A 4 6.96 13.76 50.04
C ARG A 4 6.26 14.82 49.20
N GLU A 5 6.71 16.06 49.34
CA GLU A 5 6.51 17.11 48.35
C GLU A 5 7.02 16.64 46.98
N ILE A 6 6.16 16.68 45.98
CA ILE A 6 6.54 16.47 44.59
C ILE A 6 7.06 17.82 44.07
N PRO A 7 8.32 17.93 43.61
CA PRO A 7 8.86 19.18 43.11
C PRO A 7 8.13 19.63 41.84
N ALA A 8 7.91 20.94 41.75
CA ALA A 8 7.23 21.60 40.64
C ALA A 8 7.90 21.28 39.29
N VAL A 9 7.07 20.90 38.30
CA VAL A 9 7.48 20.71 36.91
C VAL A 9 7.95 22.05 36.34
N PRO A 10 9.17 22.16 35.78
CA PRO A 10 9.63 23.39 35.15
C PRO A 10 8.81 23.69 33.89
N LYS A 11 8.60 24.99 33.69
CA LYS A 11 7.77 25.62 32.66
C LYS A 11 8.11 25.12 31.26
N THR A 12 7.08 24.86 30.47
CA THR A 12 7.12 24.51 29.06
C THR A 12 7.97 25.52 28.28
N ASP A 13 8.98 24.98 27.62
CA ASP A 13 9.76 25.60 26.57
C ASP A 13 8.80 26.09 25.46
N GLN A 14 8.75 27.40 25.26
CA GLN A 14 7.99 28.01 24.17
C GLN A 14 8.80 27.80 22.89
N SER A 15 8.58 26.66 22.23
CA SER A 15 9.00 26.53 20.84
C SER A 15 8.11 27.43 19.99
N ASP A 16 8.72 28.43 19.35
CA ASP A 16 8.12 29.29 18.32
C ASP A 16 7.76 28.43 17.10
N HIS A 17 6.68 27.66 17.21
CA HIS A 17 6.02 27.07 16.06
C HIS A 17 5.16 28.16 15.41
N PRO A 18 5.24 28.35 14.08
CA PRO A 18 4.37 29.29 13.39
C PRO A 18 2.92 28.93 13.71
N SER A 19 2.19 29.88 14.31
CA SER A 19 0.80 29.71 14.74
C SER A 19 -0.08 29.53 13.51
N ASN A 20 -0.15 28.29 13.02
CA ASN A 20 -1.11 27.90 12.02
C ASN A 20 -2.47 27.88 12.73
N ASN A 21 -3.15 29.03 12.76
CA ASN A 21 -4.51 29.22 13.27
C ASN A 21 -5.56 28.49 12.40
N ALA A 22 -5.23 27.29 11.91
CA ALA A 22 -6.14 26.43 11.20
C ALA A 22 -7.12 25.85 12.22
N VAL A 23 -8.36 26.32 12.17
CA VAL A 23 -9.47 25.72 12.94
C VAL A 23 -9.62 24.26 12.47
N PRO A 24 -9.62 23.27 13.39
CA PRO A 24 -9.84 21.88 13.02
C PRO A 24 -11.18 21.72 12.28
N ILE A 25 -11.16 21.01 11.14
CA ILE A 25 -12.37 20.75 10.34
C ILE A 25 -13.36 19.85 11.10
N TYR A 26 -12.84 18.99 11.98
CA TYR A 26 -13.65 18.13 12.83
C TYR A 26 -13.91 18.82 14.17
N GLY A 27 -15.17 18.79 14.62
CA GLY A 27 -15.55 19.32 15.92
C GLY A 27 -14.86 18.60 17.10
N PRO A 28 -14.94 19.18 18.32
CA PRO A 28 -14.34 18.56 19.50
C PRO A 28 -14.96 17.18 19.78
N TYR A 29 -14.21 16.34 20.50
CA TYR A 29 -14.66 15.00 20.89
C TYR A 29 -16.01 15.05 21.63
N GLN A 30 -17.00 14.32 21.13
CA GLN A 30 -18.38 14.35 21.66
C GLN A 30 -18.74 13.17 22.56
N GLY A 31 -17.89 12.14 22.69
CA GLY A 31 -18.21 10.97 23.51
C GLY A 31 -19.37 10.11 22.97
N PHE A 32 -19.51 9.97 21.65
CA PHE A 32 -20.61 9.22 21.01
C PHE A 32 -20.78 7.78 21.48
N PHE A 33 -19.71 7.14 21.98
CA PHE A 33 -19.73 5.76 22.44
C PHE A 33 -19.30 5.70 23.90
N LYS A 34 -20.08 4.98 24.72
CA LYS A 34 -19.84 4.81 26.16
C LYS A 34 -18.83 3.70 26.47
N ASN A 35 -18.62 2.78 25.52
CA ASN A 35 -17.72 1.64 25.68
C ASN A 35 -17.21 1.13 24.33
N MET A 36 -16.27 0.18 24.41
CA MET A 36 -15.62 -0.42 23.24
C MET A 36 -16.59 -1.21 22.35
N GLU A 37 -17.60 -1.84 22.95
CA GLU A 37 -18.60 -2.64 22.23
C GLU A 37 -19.45 -1.77 21.32
N GLN A 38 -19.98 -0.65 21.82
CA GLN A 38 -20.74 0.32 21.01
C GLN A 38 -19.92 0.85 19.83
N ALA A 39 -18.65 1.19 20.07
CA ALA A 39 -17.74 1.64 19.02
C ALA A 39 -17.43 0.53 18.00
N LYS A 40 -17.32 -0.73 18.46
CA LYS A 40 -17.14 -1.89 17.58
C LYS A 40 -18.37 -2.12 16.72
N THR A 41 -19.57 -2.18 17.31
CA THR A 41 -20.83 -2.32 16.59
C THR A 41 -21.00 -1.24 15.54
N PHE A 42 -20.71 0.03 15.87
CA PHE A 42 -20.77 1.11 14.89
C PHE A 42 -19.78 0.95 13.73
N ARG A 43 -18.56 0.45 14.00
CA ARG A 43 -17.58 0.16 12.93
C ARG A 43 -17.95 -1.06 12.09
N GLU A 44 -18.74 -1.98 12.63
CA GLU A 44 -19.16 -3.20 11.95
C GLU A 44 -20.48 -3.02 11.16
N GLN A 45 -21.16 -1.89 11.32
CA GLN A 45 -22.35 -1.56 10.54
C GLN A 45 -22.09 -1.63 9.04
N VAL A 46 -22.94 -2.38 8.34
CA VAL A 46 -22.93 -2.46 6.88
C VAL A 46 -23.29 -1.08 6.32
N ARG A 47 -22.39 -0.55 5.49
CA ARG A 47 -22.54 0.73 4.80
C ARG A 47 -22.88 0.56 3.33
N ILE A 48 -22.49 -0.57 2.75
CA ILE A 48 -22.84 -0.97 1.38
C ILE A 48 -23.22 -2.44 1.42
N ASP A 49 -24.37 -2.74 0.84
CA ASP A 49 -24.96 -4.07 0.86
C ASP A 49 -24.03 -5.14 0.22
N PRO A 50 -24.14 -6.40 0.67
CA PRO A 50 -23.40 -7.49 0.07
C PRO A 50 -23.67 -7.65 -1.42
N LYS A 51 -22.63 -7.95 -2.20
CA LYS A 51 -22.76 -8.21 -3.63
C LYS A 51 -23.41 -9.58 -3.83
N GLN A 52 -24.40 -9.69 -4.70
CA GLN A 52 -25.04 -10.97 -4.97
C GLN A 52 -24.15 -11.85 -5.87
N ALA A 53 -24.05 -13.13 -5.56
CA ALA A 53 -23.35 -14.12 -6.38
C ALA A 53 -24.14 -15.42 -6.47
N LEU A 54 -24.27 -15.96 -7.69
CA LEU A 54 -25.09 -17.15 -7.98
C LEU A 54 -24.46 -18.46 -7.48
N ASP A 55 -23.14 -18.47 -7.32
CA ASP A 55 -22.31 -19.64 -7.03
C ASP A 55 -21.69 -19.61 -5.62
N LEU A 56 -22.11 -18.66 -4.77
CA LEU A 56 -21.57 -18.46 -3.43
C LEU A 56 -21.63 -19.74 -2.57
N GLU A 57 -22.81 -20.38 -2.50
CA GLU A 57 -23.03 -21.58 -1.68
C GLU A 57 -22.15 -22.75 -2.14
N ARG A 58 -22.04 -22.95 -3.46
CA ARG A 58 -21.18 -24.00 -4.02
C ARG A 58 -19.72 -23.76 -3.66
N VAL A 59 -19.25 -22.51 -3.78
CA VAL A 59 -17.85 -22.17 -3.45
C VAL A 59 -17.58 -22.34 -1.96
N MET A 60 -18.50 -21.93 -1.09
CA MET A 60 -18.38 -22.12 0.36
C MET A 60 -18.37 -23.59 0.76
N THR A 61 -19.13 -24.45 0.07
CA THR A 61 -19.26 -25.87 0.47
C THR A 61 -18.18 -26.76 -0.16
N HIS A 62 -17.79 -26.48 -1.41
CA HIS A 62 -16.95 -27.39 -2.20
C HIS A 62 -15.74 -26.72 -2.84
N GLY A 63 -15.71 -25.38 -2.91
CA GLY A 63 -14.69 -24.64 -3.65
C GLY A 63 -13.49 -24.19 -2.83
N GLN A 64 -13.53 -24.28 -1.50
CA GLN A 64 -12.54 -23.61 -0.64
C GLN A 64 -11.11 -24.06 -0.92
N GLU A 65 -10.84 -25.36 -0.83
CA GLU A 65 -9.50 -25.92 -1.04
C GLU A 65 -8.99 -25.68 -2.47
N TYR A 66 -9.89 -25.75 -3.47
CA TYR A 66 -9.55 -25.46 -4.86
C TYR A 66 -9.07 -24.01 -5.02
N TRP A 67 -9.82 -23.06 -4.48
CA TRP A 67 -9.50 -21.64 -4.61
C TRP A 67 -8.29 -21.23 -3.79
N VAL A 68 -8.11 -21.77 -2.58
CA VAL A 68 -6.89 -21.53 -1.78
C VAL A 68 -5.65 -21.97 -2.53
N ARG A 69 -5.65 -23.17 -3.13
CA ARG A 69 -4.53 -23.65 -3.95
C ARG A 69 -4.26 -22.74 -5.16
N ARG A 70 -5.29 -22.25 -5.84
CA ARG A 70 -5.13 -21.32 -6.97
C ARG A 70 -4.59 -19.95 -6.54
N ILE A 71 -5.05 -19.41 -5.42
CA ILE A 71 -4.58 -18.14 -4.86
C ILE A 71 -3.11 -18.27 -4.46
N TYR A 72 -2.77 -19.33 -3.71
CA TYR A 72 -1.38 -19.61 -3.33
C TYR A 72 -0.48 -19.73 -4.56
N ALA A 73 -0.89 -20.51 -5.57
CA ALA A 73 -0.14 -20.65 -6.82
C ALA A 73 0.06 -19.29 -7.50
N ALA A 74 -0.96 -18.43 -7.55
CA ALA A 74 -0.83 -17.08 -8.11
C ALA A 74 0.14 -16.19 -7.30
N MET A 75 0.18 -16.33 -5.97
CA MET A 75 1.10 -15.56 -5.11
C MET A 75 2.56 -15.86 -5.43
N ILE A 76 2.90 -17.13 -5.69
CA ILE A 76 4.29 -17.54 -5.97
C ILE A 76 4.65 -17.53 -7.46
N ASP A 77 3.68 -17.45 -8.37
CA ASP A 77 3.91 -17.47 -9.81
C ASP A 77 4.62 -16.18 -10.27
N THR A 78 5.84 -16.32 -10.80
CA THR A 78 6.66 -15.20 -11.27
C THR A 78 6.66 -15.02 -12.79
N SER A 79 5.81 -15.76 -13.53
CA SER A 79 5.84 -15.79 -15.00
C SER A 79 5.35 -14.51 -15.68
N THR A 80 4.44 -13.76 -15.04
CA THR A 80 3.80 -12.57 -15.64
C THR A 80 3.83 -11.35 -14.72
N ILE A 81 4.98 -11.05 -14.12
CA ILE A 81 5.12 -9.88 -13.23
C ILE A 81 5.10 -8.57 -14.04
N LEU A 82 4.27 -7.63 -13.60
CA LEU A 82 4.12 -6.28 -14.18
C LEU A 82 4.84 -5.20 -13.36
N ASP A 83 5.13 -5.49 -12.09
CA ASP A 83 5.94 -4.62 -11.22
C ASP A 83 7.36 -4.42 -11.79
N SER A 84 8.08 -3.41 -11.32
CA SER A 84 9.48 -3.23 -11.71
C SER A 84 10.36 -4.36 -11.16
N ASP A 85 11.25 -4.92 -11.98
CA ASP A 85 12.22 -5.95 -11.57
C ASP A 85 13.09 -5.54 -10.37
N LYS A 86 13.33 -4.24 -10.20
CA LYS A 86 14.10 -3.67 -9.08
C LYS A 86 13.27 -3.48 -7.81
N SER A 87 11.97 -3.73 -7.85
CA SER A 87 11.08 -3.59 -6.70
C SER A 87 11.41 -4.63 -5.66
N ILE A 88 11.50 -4.23 -4.38
CA ILE A 88 11.70 -5.16 -3.28
C ILE A 88 10.64 -6.28 -3.27
N HIS A 89 9.41 -5.96 -3.67
CA HIS A 89 8.32 -6.92 -3.75
C HIS A 89 8.60 -8.04 -4.76
N VAL A 90 9.24 -7.71 -5.90
CA VAL A 90 9.59 -8.70 -6.93
C VAL A 90 10.79 -9.52 -6.50
N THR A 91 11.85 -8.84 -6.03
CA THR A 91 13.11 -9.50 -5.65
C THR A 91 12.93 -10.56 -4.56
N ARG A 92 11.95 -10.41 -3.66
CA ARG A 92 11.62 -11.42 -2.64
C ARG A 92 11.08 -12.74 -3.20
N PHE A 93 10.55 -12.74 -4.42
CA PHE A 93 10.05 -13.96 -5.09
C PHE A 93 11.00 -14.49 -6.16
N THR A 94 11.85 -13.64 -6.75
CA THR A 94 12.66 -14.01 -7.92
C THR A 94 14.12 -14.25 -7.61
N GLU A 95 14.67 -13.64 -6.55
CA GLU A 95 16.10 -13.75 -6.24
C GLU A 95 16.38 -14.80 -5.14
N PRO A 96 17.32 -15.74 -5.37
CA PRO A 96 17.75 -16.68 -4.34
C PRO A 96 18.25 -15.97 -3.09
N GLY A 97 17.84 -16.43 -1.91
CA GLY A 97 18.25 -15.85 -0.62
C GLY A 97 17.51 -14.58 -0.20
N LYS A 98 16.64 -14.02 -1.04
CA LYS A 98 15.75 -12.89 -0.67
C LYS A 98 14.33 -13.31 -0.29
N ALA A 99 14.03 -14.61 -0.32
CA ALA A 99 12.77 -15.14 0.18
C ALA A 99 12.63 -14.85 1.68
N VAL A 100 11.58 -14.12 2.06
CA VAL A 100 11.36 -13.69 3.46
C VAL A 100 10.13 -14.33 4.11
N TRP A 101 9.28 -15.02 3.35
CA TRP A 101 8.02 -15.56 3.85
C TRP A 101 8.08 -17.07 3.98
N HIS A 102 7.51 -17.60 5.07
CA HIS A 102 7.34 -19.02 5.22
C HIS A 102 6.17 -19.50 4.33
N PRO A 103 6.22 -20.70 3.74
CA PRO A 103 5.11 -21.23 2.93
C PRO A 103 3.76 -21.24 3.67
N GLN A 104 3.77 -21.50 4.98
CA GLN A 104 2.55 -21.45 5.80
C GLN A 104 1.95 -20.05 5.90
N ASP A 105 2.77 -18.98 5.90
CA ASP A 105 2.27 -17.60 5.90
C ASP A 105 1.54 -17.30 4.59
N LEU A 106 2.08 -17.78 3.47
CA LEU A 106 1.48 -17.62 2.14
C LEU A 106 0.17 -18.40 2.03
N GLU A 107 0.11 -19.61 2.59
CA GLU A 107 -1.13 -20.42 2.62
C GLU A 107 -2.21 -19.78 3.52
N ALA A 108 -1.84 -19.31 4.71
CA ALA A 108 -2.76 -18.60 5.59
C ALA A 108 -3.28 -17.30 4.95
N ALA A 109 -2.42 -16.58 4.25
CA ALA A 109 -2.80 -15.41 3.46
C ALA A 109 -3.77 -15.76 2.32
N ALA A 110 -3.58 -16.89 1.63
CA ALA A 110 -4.50 -17.36 0.60
C ALA A 110 -5.90 -17.69 1.16
N TRP A 111 -5.97 -18.29 2.36
CA TRP A 111 -7.23 -18.47 3.08
C TRP A 111 -7.92 -17.14 3.40
N ASN A 112 -7.17 -16.15 3.90
CA ASN A 112 -7.72 -14.83 4.20
C ASN A 112 -8.25 -14.12 2.94
N VAL A 113 -7.58 -14.26 1.78
CA VAL A 113 -8.10 -13.73 0.50
C VAL A 113 -9.46 -14.33 0.16
N LEU A 114 -9.61 -15.66 0.27
CA LEU A 114 -10.88 -16.33 0.03
C LEU A 114 -11.95 -15.84 1.02
N GLU A 115 -11.62 -15.75 2.30
CA GLU A 115 -12.53 -15.25 3.35
C GLU A 115 -13.00 -13.82 3.04
N GLN A 116 -12.09 -12.88 2.74
CA GLN A 116 -12.48 -11.51 2.41
C GLN A 116 -13.33 -11.45 1.13
N CYS A 117 -13.05 -12.31 0.15
CA CYS A 117 -13.88 -12.43 -1.05
C CYS A 117 -15.30 -12.88 -0.70
N ILE A 118 -15.46 -13.91 0.16
CA ILE A 118 -16.77 -14.36 0.64
C ILE A 118 -17.48 -13.25 1.44
N LEU A 119 -16.77 -12.51 2.28
CA LEU A 119 -17.34 -11.42 3.09
C LEU A 119 -17.92 -10.28 2.26
N VAL A 120 -17.40 -10.01 1.06
CA VAL A 120 -18.01 -9.06 0.11
C VAL A 120 -19.42 -9.50 -0.29
N HIS A 121 -19.68 -10.80 -0.32
CA HIS A 121 -20.95 -11.40 -0.74
C HIS A 121 -21.90 -11.75 0.41
N THR A 122 -21.40 -11.88 1.64
CA THR A 122 -22.22 -12.21 2.83
C THR A 122 -22.46 -11.02 3.76
N ARG A 123 -21.44 -10.18 3.97
CA ARG A 123 -21.47 -9.04 4.90
C ARG A 123 -21.59 -7.71 4.18
N GLY A 124 -20.95 -7.56 3.02
CA GLY A 124 -20.80 -6.28 2.34
C GLY A 124 -19.72 -5.41 2.98
N TRP A 125 -19.77 -4.10 2.69
CA TRP A 125 -18.75 -3.14 3.12
C TRP A 125 -19.14 -2.47 4.43
N ASN A 126 -18.31 -2.58 5.46
CA ASN A 126 -18.55 -1.95 6.77
C ASN A 126 -17.57 -0.81 7.12
N ARG A 127 -16.50 -0.64 6.34
CA ARG A 127 -15.49 0.40 6.58
C ARG A 127 -15.97 1.79 6.17
N ALA A 128 -15.23 2.81 6.59
CA ALA A 128 -15.51 4.20 6.26
C ALA A 128 -15.76 4.40 4.75
N HIS A 129 -16.80 5.17 4.41
CA HIS A 129 -17.20 5.42 3.02
C HIS A 129 -16.07 6.06 2.20
N ALA A 130 -15.23 6.88 2.83
CA ALA A 130 -14.06 7.49 2.19
C ALA A 130 -13.04 6.47 1.67
N LEU A 131 -13.03 5.26 2.22
CA LEU A 131 -12.15 4.17 1.78
C LEU A 131 -12.77 3.36 0.64
N HIS A 132 -14.09 3.33 0.53
CA HIS A 132 -14.76 2.67 -0.57
C HIS A 132 -14.55 3.47 -1.86
N GLN A 133 -13.97 2.83 -2.87
CA GLN A 133 -13.78 3.47 -4.16
C GLN A 133 -15.08 3.42 -4.96
N ASP A 134 -15.77 4.56 -5.05
CA ASP A 134 -16.90 4.71 -5.94
C ASP A 134 -16.41 4.75 -7.41
N ILE A 135 -16.55 3.61 -8.09
CA ILE A 135 -15.99 3.43 -9.44
C ILE A 135 -16.97 3.99 -10.46
N LYS A 136 -16.77 5.27 -10.78
CA LYS A 136 -17.57 6.01 -11.76
C LYS A 136 -17.28 5.61 -13.22
N ARG A 137 -16.21 4.85 -13.50
CA ARG A 137 -15.78 4.45 -14.86
C ARG A 137 -15.99 2.95 -15.11
N GLY A 138 -16.84 2.62 -16.08
CA GLY A 138 -17.37 1.27 -16.32
C GLY A 138 -16.34 0.14 -16.46
N ASN A 139 -15.24 0.37 -17.18
CA ASN A 139 -14.27 -0.71 -17.48
C ASN A 139 -13.47 -1.18 -16.26
N LYS A 140 -13.51 -0.44 -15.14
CA LYS A 140 -12.84 -0.82 -13.89
C LYS A 140 -13.81 -1.40 -12.86
N LYS A 141 -15.09 -1.50 -13.21
CA LYS A 141 -16.09 -2.07 -12.32
C LYS A 141 -16.09 -3.59 -12.50
N ASP A 142 -15.96 -4.31 -11.40
CA ASP A 142 -16.20 -5.74 -11.41
C ASP A 142 -17.71 -6.01 -11.35
N VAL A 143 -18.31 -6.39 -12.48
CA VAL A 143 -19.77 -6.54 -12.69
C VAL A 143 -20.24 -8.00 -12.85
N GLY A 144 -19.41 -8.98 -12.49
CA GLY A 144 -19.79 -10.40 -12.63
C GLY A 144 -20.79 -10.88 -11.57
N PRO A 145 -21.76 -11.76 -11.92
CA PRO A 145 -22.68 -12.37 -10.97
C PRO A 145 -22.09 -13.62 -10.27
N HIS A 146 -20.79 -13.88 -10.44
CA HIS A 146 -20.12 -15.07 -9.94
C HIS A 146 -18.94 -14.70 -9.04
N ILE A 147 -18.86 -15.31 -7.86
CA ILE A 147 -17.70 -15.13 -6.96
C ILE A 147 -16.45 -15.76 -7.58
N GLU A 148 -16.59 -16.85 -8.35
CA GLU A 148 -15.44 -17.46 -9.02
C GLU A 148 -14.78 -16.52 -10.02
N ALA A 149 -15.56 -15.81 -10.84
CA ALA A 149 -15.03 -14.83 -11.78
C ALA A 149 -14.27 -13.69 -11.07
N ARG A 150 -14.69 -13.34 -9.85
CA ARG A 150 -13.98 -12.37 -8.99
C ARG A 150 -12.68 -12.97 -8.45
N LEU A 151 -12.70 -14.21 -7.96
CA LEU A 151 -11.52 -14.93 -7.48
C LEU A 151 -10.47 -15.11 -8.58
N GLU A 152 -10.89 -15.33 -9.82
CA GLU A 152 -9.97 -15.39 -10.97
C GLU A 152 -9.25 -14.06 -11.19
N LYS A 153 -10.00 -12.96 -11.19
CA LYS A 153 -9.42 -11.61 -11.30
C LYS A 153 -8.49 -11.28 -10.14
N ILE A 154 -8.82 -11.72 -8.92
CA ILE A 154 -7.92 -11.60 -7.77
C ILE A 154 -6.61 -12.36 -8.04
N CYS A 155 -6.68 -13.60 -8.53
CA CYS A 155 -5.50 -14.38 -8.88
C CYS A 155 -4.67 -13.71 -9.99
N GLU A 156 -5.31 -13.15 -11.02
CA GLU A 156 -4.63 -12.39 -12.08
C GLU A 156 -3.87 -11.18 -11.52
N VAL A 157 -4.51 -10.39 -10.65
CA VAL A 157 -3.89 -9.21 -10.03
C VAL A 157 -2.73 -9.60 -9.11
N ILE A 158 -2.88 -10.65 -8.31
CA ILE A 158 -1.83 -11.17 -7.42
C ILE A 158 -0.64 -11.71 -8.22
N ARG A 159 -0.91 -12.42 -9.32
CA ARG A 159 0.14 -12.92 -10.22
C ARG A 159 0.91 -11.77 -10.86
N GLY A 160 0.19 -10.76 -11.36
CA GLY A 160 0.76 -9.59 -12.02
C GLY A 160 1.53 -8.64 -11.09
N HIS A 161 1.09 -8.50 -9.85
CA HIS A 161 1.65 -7.52 -8.91
C HIS A 161 2.08 -8.18 -7.61
N LYS A 162 3.37 -8.39 -7.42
CA LYS A 162 3.93 -8.87 -6.14
C LYS A 162 3.79 -7.85 -5.01
N ALA A 163 3.64 -6.56 -5.36
CA ALA A 163 3.19 -5.56 -4.40
C ALA A 163 1.78 -5.84 -3.84
N CYS A 164 0.90 -6.54 -4.58
CA CYS A 164 -0.38 -7.00 -4.03
C CYS A 164 -0.21 -8.19 -3.09
N VAL A 165 0.76 -9.08 -3.32
CA VAL A 165 1.03 -10.18 -2.38
C VAL A 165 1.42 -9.64 -1.00
N ASP A 166 2.23 -8.58 -0.97
CA ASP A 166 2.60 -7.87 0.26
C ASP A 166 1.40 -7.19 0.94
N ASP A 167 0.46 -6.62 0.17
CA ASP A 167 -0.81 -6.09 0.71
C ASP A 167 -1.67 -7.19 1.35
N VAL A 168 -1.77 -8.35 0.69
CA VAL A 168 -2.51 -9.52 1.16
C VAL A 168 -1.92 -10.03 2.48
N LEU A 169 -0.59 -10.16 2.55
CA LEU A 169 0.12 -10.64 3.74
C LEU A 169 -0.02 -9.70 4.94
N ARG A 170 -0.16 -8.39 4.72
CA ARG A 170 -0.46 -7.43 5.79
C ARG A 170 -1.90 -7.48 6.29
N ALA A 171 -2.82 -8.08 5.53
CA ALA A 171 -4.24 -8.20 5.85
C ALA A 171 -4.93 -6.86 6.23
N ALA A 172 -4.51 -5.77 5.59
CA ALA A 172 -5.03 -4.43 5.85
C ALA A 172 -6.18 -4.06 4.90
N VAL A 173 -6.55 -2.77 4.85
CA VAL A 173 -7.67 -2.29 4.01
C VAL A 173 -7.47 -2.60 2.53
N GLU A 174 -6.23 -2.73 2.08
CA GLU A 174 -5.85 -3.06 0.72
C GLU A 174 -6.36 -4.44 0.29
N LEU A 175 -6.40 -5.41 1.20
CA LEU A 175 -6.95 -6.74 0.94
C LEU A 175 -8.46 -6.67 0.70
N GLU A 176 -9.18 -5.91 1.52
CA GLU A 176 -10.63 -5.73 1.35
C GLU A 176 -10.95 -4.97 0.06
N LEU A 177 -10.13 -3.99 -0.32
CA LEU A 177 -10.25 -3.30 -1.61
C LEU A 177 -9.98 -4.24 -2.80
N LEU A 178 -9.01 -5.14 -2.66
CA LEU A 178 -8.73 -6.18 -3.67
C LEU A 178 -9.91 -7.14 -3.81
N ALA A 179 -10.47 -7.61 -2.69
CA ALA A 179 -11.64 -8.49 -2.68
C ALA A 179 -12.88 -7.79 -3.26
N ASP A 180 -13.12 -6.53 -2.89
CA ASP A 180 -14.29 -5.76 -3.32
C ASP A 180 -14.23 -5.42 -4.81
N ASN A 181 -13.07 -5.05 -5.36
CA ASN A 181 -12.94 -4.79 -6.79
C ASN A 181 -11.51 -5.07 -7.29
N PRO A 182 -11.21 -6.30 -7.71
CA PRO A 182 -9.87 -6.68 -8.15
C PRO A 182 -9.41 -5.89 -9.37
N VAL A 183 -10.31 -5.62 -10.33
CA VAL A 183 -9.98 -4.87 -11.56
C VAL A 183 -9.49 -3.46 -11.24
N ALA A 184 -10.18 -2.79 -10.33
CA ALA A 184 -9.81 -1.46 -9.88
C ALA A 184 -8.48 -1.45 -9.13
N ARG A 185 -8.27 -2.47 -8.29
CA ARG A 185 -7.03 -2.60 -7.54
C ARG A 185 -5.84 -2.82 -8.46
N GLY A 186 -5.96 -3.73 -9.43
CA GLY A 186 -4.96 -3.93 -10.49
C GLY A 186 -4.65 -2.63 -11.22
N SER A 187 -5.68 -1.93 -11.69
CA SER A 187 -5.49 -0.65 -12.38
C SER A 187 -4.81 0.43 -11.52
N THR A 188 -5.05 0.44 -10.21
CA THR A 188 -4.34 1.33 -9.28
C THR A 188 -2.85 0.98 -9.21
N LYS A 189 -2.51 -0.31 -9.18
CA LYS A 189 -1.12 -0.78 -9.19
C LYS A 189 -0.42 -0.45 -10.51
N ASP A 190 -1.08 -0.60 -11.65
CA ASP A 190 -0.56 -0.18 -12.96
C ASP A 190 -0.23 1.31 -13.00
N SER A 191 -1.16 2.14 -12.50
CA SER A 191 -0.99 3.58 -12.42
C SER A 191 0.18 3.95 -11.51
N ASN A 192 0.30 3.29 -10.35
CA ASN A 192 1.40 3.51 -9.42
C ASN A 192 2.74 3.09 -10.02
N ASN A 193 2.79 1.96 -10.71
CA ASN A 193 4.00 1.49 -11.38
C ASN A 193 4.44 2.49 -12.48
N THR A 194 3.50 2.98 -13.28
CA THR A 194 3.76 4.02 -14.30
C THR A 194 4.27 5.31 -13.67
N GLY A 195 3.63 5.77 -12.59
CA GLY A 195 4.06 6.95 -11.84
C GLY A 195 5.46 6.79 -11.24
N ASN A 196 5.76 5.63 -10.65
CA ASN A 196 7.07 5.32 -10.08
C ASN A 196 8.16 5.26 -11.16
N LYS A 197 7.87 4.66 -12.32
CA LYS A 197 8.79 4.66 -13.49
C LYS A 197 9.10 6.08 -13.96
N SER A 198 8.07 6.93 -14.08
CA SER A 198 8.24 8.34 -14.47
C SER A 198 9.09 9.11 -13.44
N ARG A 199 8.78 8.96 -12.15
CA ARG A 199 9.54 9.59 -11.05
C ARG A 199 10.99 9.12 -11.03
N ALA A 200 11.25 7.82 -11.20
CA ALA A 200 12.60 7.28 -11.25
C ALA A 200 13.41 7.86 -12.42
N LYS A 201 12.78 8.02 -13.60
CA LYS A 201 13.42 8.66 -14.76
C LYS A 201 13.75 10.13 -14.50
N ALA A 202 12.85 10.87 -13.87
CA ALA A 202 13.08 12.28 -13.53
C ALA A 202 14.24 12.43 -12.53
N LEU A 203 14.26 11.62 -11.47
CA LEU A 203 15.34 11.60 -10.48
C LEU A 203 16.69 11.20 -11.11
N GLY A 204 16.68 10.23 -12.04
CA GLY A 204 17.88 9.83 -12.77
C GLY A 204 18.49 10.99 -13.56
N LYS A 205 17.67 11.78 -14.26
CA LYS A 205 18.12 12.99 -14.96
C LYS A 205 18.67 14.04 -14.01
N GLY A 206 18.00 14.28 -12.89
CA GLY A 206 18.48 15.22 -11.87
C GLY A 206 19.83 14.81 -11.29
N ARG A 207 20.05 13.51 -11.03
CA ARG A 207 21.36 13.01 -10.59
C ARG A 207 22.46 13.17 -11.63
N ILE A 208 22.14 13.00 -12.92
CA ILE A 208 23.11 13.25 -14.00
C ILE A 208 23.47 14.74 -14.07
N LEU A 209 22.47 15.62 -14.01
CA LEU A 209 22.68 17.07 -14.02
C LEU A 209 23.58 17.51 -12.87
N LEU A 210 23.27 17.11 -11.63
CA LEU A 210 24.08 17.41 -10.46
C LEU A 210 25.52 16.87 -10.57
N LYS A 211 25.71 15.72 -11.23
CA LYS A 211 27.05 15.17 -11.47
C LYS A 211 27.82 16.00 -12.48
N MET A 212 27.16 16.45 -13.56
CA MET A 212 27.78 17.32 -14.56
C MET A 212 28.11 18.71 -13.99
N GLU A 213 27.24 19.27 -13.16
CA GLU A 213 27.50 20.54 -12.45
C GLU A 213 28.71 20.40 -11.53
N ALA A 214 28.77 19.33 -10.72
CA ALA A 214 29.92 19.08 -9.85
C ALA A 214 31.23 18.83 -10.62
N GLU A 215 31.18 18.15 -11.77
CA GLU A 215 32.35 17.95 -12.63
C GLU A 215 32.83 19.27 -13.25
N ALA A 216 31.91 20.14 -13.70
CA ALA A 216 32.24 21.45 -14.25
C ALA A 216 32.78 22.42 -13.19
N GLU A 217 32.25 22.39 -11.97
CA GLU A 217 32.78 23.15 -10.83
C GLU A 217 34.20 22.70 -10.48
N ALA A 218 34.46 21.39 -10.43
CA ALA A 218 35.79 20.86 -10.15
C ALA A 218 36.81 21.20 -11.25
N GLU A 219 36.39 21.21 -12.52
CA GLU A 219 37.25 21.62 -13.65
C GLU A 219 37.57 23.11 -13.59
N ALA A 220 36.58 23.96 -13.29
CA ALA A 220 36.80 25.40 -13.13
C ALA A 220 37.70 25.75 -11.93
N GLU A 221 37.59 25.01 -10.81
CA GLU A 221 38.47 25.18 -9.65
C GLU A 221 39.92 24.77 -9.98
N ALA A 222 40.10 23.66 -10.70
CA ALA A 222 41.43 23.22 -11.15
C ALA A 222 42.09 24.22 -12.14
N GLU A 223 41.32 24.79 -13.07
CA GLU A 223 41.81 25.83 -13.99
C GLU A 223 42.19 27.10 -13.25
N ALA A 224 41.43 27.50 -12.22
CA ALA A 224 41.74 28.67 -11.40
C ALA A 224 43.02 28.47 -10.58
N GLU A 225 43.19 27.31 -9.93
CA GLU A 225 44.42 26.97 -9.20
C GLU A 225 45.65 26.94 -10.12
N GLN A 226 45.51 26.42 -11.34
CA GLN A 226 46.60 26.39 -12.31
C GLN A 226 46.98 27.80 -12.78
N ALA A 227 46.00 28.67 -13.03
CA ALA A 227 46.25 30.05 -13.42
C ALA A 227 46.91 30.87 -12.29
N GLU A 228 46.54 30.63 -11.03
CA GLU A 228 47.17 31.28 -9.87
C GLU A 228 48.62 30.80 -9.68
N ALA A 229 48.88 29.50 -9.84
CA ALA A 229 50.23 28.94 -9.78
C ALA A 229 51.14 29.44 -10.92
N GLU A 230 50.61 29.64 -12.13
CA GLU A 230 51.35 30.22 -13.25
C GLU A 230 51.65 31.71 -13.02
N ALA A 231 50.71 32.46 -12.41
CA ALA A 231 50.93 33.88 -12.08
C ALA A 231 51.98 34.09 -10.98
N GLU A 232 52.05 33.22 -9.97
CA GLU A 232 53.08 33.27 -8.93
C GLU A 232 54.47 32.84 -9.41
N ALA A 233 54.57 32.10 -10.52
CA ALA A 233 55.85 31.65 -11.07
C ALA A 233 56.56 32.71 -11.93
N ASP A 234 55.84 33.74 -12.37
CA ASP A 234 56.34 34.82 -13.24
C ASP A 234 56.71 36.12 -12.47
N ASP A 235 56.54 36.14 -11.13
CA ASP A 235 56.91 37.25 -10.21
C ASP A 235 58.22 36.94 -9.44
#